data_AF-A0A444UI14-F1
#
_entry.id   AF-A0A444UI14-F1
#
_cell.length_a   1.000
_cell.length_b   1.000
_cell.length_c   1.000
_cell.angle_alpha   90.00
_cell.angle_beta   90.00
_cell.angle_gamma   90.00
#
_symmetry.space_group_name_H-M   'P 1'
#
loop_
_entity.id
_entity.type
_entity.pdbx_description
1 polymer ?
#
loop_
_entity_poly.entity_id
_entity_poly.type
_entity_poly.pdbx_seq_one_letter_code
_entity_poly.pdbx_strand_id
1 'polypeptide(L)'
;MVTENGRVRGHCTSPGKKEEKRPRKVIIQFTKRQHRDGIWKMTKEAGIRFTEDLTRDGKLAREALWLRIQQARNAGEKAYFHGPVGFINGRHIYAKE
;
A
#
# COMPACT_ATOMS: atom_id res chain seq x y z
N MET A 1 -3.10 13.55 11.06
CA MET A 1 -3.12 14.98 11.44
C MET A 1 -4.18 15.66 10.60
N VAL A 2 -5.35 15.91 11.19
CA VAL A 2 -6.45 16.64 10.54
C VAL A 2 -6.32 18.09 10.99
N THR A 3 -6.32 19.04 10.06
CA THR A 3 -6.48 20.46 10.36
C THR A 3 -7.88 20.92 9.94
N GLU A 4 -8.36 21.88 10.71
CA GLU A 4 -9.75 22.27 10.99
C GLU A 4 -10.54 22.90 9.83
N ASN A 5 -10.14 22.73 8.56
CA ASN A 5 -10.76 23.46 7.45
C ASN A 5 -11.01 22.63 6.17
N GLY A 6 -11.05 21.30 6.25
CA GLY A 6 -11.41 20.45 5.10
C GLY A 6 -10.50 20.58 3.86
N ARG A 7 -9.44 21.38 3.93
CA ARG A 7 -8.51 21.65 2.83
C ARG A 7 -7.40 20.62 2.88
N VAL A 8 -7.49 19.63 2.00
CA VAL A 8 -6.42 18.64 1.79
C VAL A 8 -5.22 19.38 1.19
N ARG A 9 -4.20 19.67 2.02
CA ARG A 9 -2.89 20.09 1.51
C ARG A 9 -2.22 18.85 0.91
N GLY A 10 -2.26 18.74 -0.41
CA GLY A 10 -1.43 17.79 -1.14
C GLY A 10 0.03 18.20 -0.98
N HIS A 11 0.80 17.44 -0.21
CA HIS A 11 2.24 17.56 -0.21
C HIS A 11 2.76 16.84 -1.45
N CYS A 12 3.19 17.59 -2.46
CA CYS A 12 3.78 17.05 -3.68
C CYS A 12 5.15 16.45 -3.34
N THR A 13 5.23 15.17 -3.02
CA THR A 13 6.50 14.43 -3.14
C THR A 13 6.80 14.30 -4.62
N SER A 14 7.90 14.91 -5.07
CA SER A 14 8.31 14.88 -6.48
C SER A 14 8.36 13.42 -6.95
N PRO A 15 7.66 13.04 -8.04
CA PRO A 15 7.86 11.74 -8.65
C PRO A 15 9.34 11.63 -9.03
N GLY A 16 9.97 10.50 -8.72
CA GLY A 16 11.41 10.28 -8.91
C GLY A 16 11.90 10.55 -10.35
N LYS A 17 13.22 10.56 -10.54
CA LYS A 17 13.87 10.86 -11.83
C LYS A 17 13.22 10.07 -12.98
N LYS A 18 13.02 10.74 -14.12
CA LYS A 18 12.47 10.13 -15.34
C LYS A 18 13.41 9.03 -15.83
N GLU A 19 12.90 7.80 -15.91
CA GLU A 19 13.57 6.68 -16.57
C GLU A 19 13.14 6.64 -18.05
N GLU A 20 14.07 6.57 -18.99
CA GLU A 20 13.79 6.68 -20.44
C GLU A 20 12.82 5.62 -20.97
N LYS A 21 12.80 4.43 -20.37
CA LYS A 21 11.99 3.29 -20.82
C LYS A 21 10.79 3.00 -19.94
N ARG A 22 10.45 3.90 -18.99
CA ARG A 22 9.35 3.68 -18.05
C ARG A 22 8.43 4.90 -17.95
N PRO A 23 7.10 4.72 -18.08
CA PRO A 23 6.17 5.83 -17.83
C PRO A 23 6.32 6.34 -16.39
N ARG A 24 6.15 7.65 -16.21
CA ARG A 24 6.20 8.28 -14.88
C ARG A 24 5.11 7.71 -13.98
N LYS A 25 5.46 7.46 -12.72
CA LYS A 25 4.48 7.09 -11.69
C LYS A 25 3.65 8.31 -11.34
N VAL A 26 2.34 8.11 -11.19
CA VAL A 26 1.41 9.14 -10.72
C VAL A 26 1.00 8.81 -9.29
N ILE A 27 1.07 9.79 -8.39
CA ILE A 27 0.59 9.66 -7.02
C ILE A 27 -0.82 10.26 -6.96
N ILE A 28 -1.79 9.46 -6.51
CA ILE A 28 -3.19 9.89 -6.37
C ILE A 28 -3.55 9.86 -4.89
N GLN A 29 -3.83 11.03 -4.32
CA GLN A 29 -4.31 11.14 -2.95
C GLN A 29 -5.84 11.10 -2.94
N PHE A 30 -6.40 10.11 -2.26
CA PHE A 30 -7.84 9.97 -2.10
C PHE A 30 -8.31 10.65 -0.81
N THR A 31 -9.47 11.31 -0.87
CA THR A 31 -10.13 11.89 0.31
C THR A 31 -10.69 10.83 1.24
N LYS A 32 -11.19 9.72 0.68
CA LYS A 32 -11.70 8.56 1.42
C LYS A 32 -11.08 7.27 0.90
N ARG A 33 -10.76 6.37 1.83
CA ARG A 33 -10.18 5.07 1.53
C ARG A 33 -11.09 4.17 0.69
N GLN A 34 -12.40 4.25 0.91
CA GLN A 34 -13.39 3.46 0.18
C GLN A 34 -13.30 3.69 -1.34
N HIS A 35 -13.05 4.93 -1.79
CA HIS A 35 -12.88 5.24 -3.21
C HIS A 35 -11.61 4.60 -3.79
N ARG A 36 -10.49 4.68 -3.05
CA ARG A 36 -9.24 4.03 -3.41
C ARG A 36 -9.42 2.52 -3.59
N ASP A 37 -10.06 1.87 -2.62
CA ASP A 37 -10.24 0.41 -2.62
C ASP A 37 -11.20 -0.04 -3.73
N GLY A 38 -12.24 0.74 -4.03
CA GLY A 38 -13.13 0.51 -5.17
C GLY A 38 -12.41 0.57 -6.51
N ILE A 39 -11.62 1.63 -6.73
CA ILE A 39 -10.79 1.77 -7.94
C ILE A 39 -9.76 0.64 -8.03
N TRP A 40 -9.10 0.30 -6.91
CA TRP A 40 -8.10 -0.76 -6.91
C TRP A 40 -8.70 -2.10 -7.33
N LYS A 41 -9.92 -2.42 -6.90
CA LYS A 41 -10.62 -3.64 -7.35
C LYS A 41 -10.79 -3.67 -8.88
N MET A 42 -11.22 -2.56 -9.48
CA MET A 42 -11.42 -2.45 -10.94
C MET A 42 -10.11 -2.53 -11.72
N THR A 43 -9.03 -1.97 -11.18
CA THR A 43 -7.74 -1.89 -11.89
C THR A 43 -7.04 -3.24 -12.10
N LYS A 44 -7.40 -4.26 -11.30
CA LYS A 44 -6.87 -5.63 -11.45
C LYS A 44 -7.19 -6.23 -12.83
N GLU A 45 -8.29 -5.80 -13.44
CA GLU A 45 -8.75 -6.25 -14.76
C GLU A 45 -8.18 -5.39 -15.90
N ALA A 46 -7.76 -4.15 -15.61
CA ALA A 46 -7.33 -3.17 -16.60
C ALA A 46 -5.83 -3.20 -16.94
N GLY A 47 -5.05 -4.15 -16.40
CA GLY A 47 -3.59 -4.24 -16.63
C GLY A 47 -2.78 -3.10 -15.98
N ILE A 48 -3.40 -2.26 -15.15
CA ILE A 48 -2.75 -1.15 -14.45
C ILE A 48 -2.31 -1.61 -13.06
N ARG A 49 -1.04 -1.37 -12.71
CA ARG A 49 -0.50 -1.71 -11.39
C ARG A 49 -0.69 -0.55 -10.40
N PHE A 50 -1.65 -0.70 -9.48
CA PHE A 50 -1.79 0.15 -8.30
C PHE A 50 -1.00 -0.42 -7.12
N THR A 51 -0.25 0.44 -6.43
CA THR A 51 0.49 0.12 -5.20
C THR A 51 0.32 1.25 -4.19
N GLU A 52 0.18 0.92 -2.91
CA GLU A 52 0.21 1.92 -1.84
C GLU A 52 1.58 2.59 -1.77
N ASP A 53 1.58 3.93 -1.67
CA ASP A 53 2.78 4.69 -1.34
C ASP A 53 2.98 4.67 0.19
N LEU A 54 3.83 3.75 0.64
CA LEU A 54 4.20 3.61 2.05
C LEU A 54 5.43 4.47 2.37
N THR A 55 5.47 4.99 3.60
CA THR A 55 6.69 5.59 4.16
C THR A 55 7.82 4.55 4.20
N ARG A 56 9.07 5.02 4.35
CA ARG A 56 10.23 4.13 4.49
C ARG A 56 10.02 3.10 5.60
N ASP A 57 9.57 3.54 6.78
CA ASP A 57 9.35 2.66 7.93
C ASP A 57 8.24 1.65 7.66
N GLY A 58 7.19 2.06 6.94
CA GLY A 58 6.12 1.16 6.52
C GLY A 58 6.59 0.08 5.53
N LYS A 59 7.54 0.41 4.65
CA LYS A 59 8.17 -0.57 3.75
C LYS A 59 9.01 -1.57 4.53
N LEU A 60 9.83 -1.11 5.47
CA LEU A 60 10.67 -1.96 6.31
C LEU A 60 9.83 -2.92 7.18
N ALA A 61 8.75 -2.41 7.81
CA ALA A 61 7.84 -3.25 8.58
C ALA A 61 7.19 -4.34 7.70
N ARG A 62 6.82 -3.98 6.47
CA ARG A 62 6.26 -4.93 5.50
C ARG A 62 7.27 -5.98 5.05
N GLU A 63 8.52 -5.57 4.81
CA GLU A 63 9.62 -6.49 4.45
C GLU A 63 9.90 -7.48 5.58
N ALA A 64 9.94 -7.02 6.84
CA ALA A 64 10.13 -7.89 8.00
C ALA A 64 9.03 -8.96 8.13
N LEU A 65 7.79 -8.61 7.75
CA LEU A 65 6.65 -9.53 7.78
C LEU A 65 6.49 -10.38 6.51
N TRP A 66 7.22 -10.06 5.43
CA TRP A 66 7.03 -10.68 4.12
C TRP A 66 7.19 -12.20 4.17
N LEU A 67 8.27 -12.69 4.80
CA LEU A 67 8.56 -14.11 4.87
C LEU A 67 7.41 -14.89 5.55
N ARG A 68 6.86 -14.36 6.65
CA ARG A 68 5.76 -14.99 7.39
C ARG A 68 4.47 -15.01 6.59
N ILE A 69 4.16 -13.90 5.91
CA ILE A 69 2.99 -13.82 5.02
C ILE A 69 3.14 -14.80 3.86
N GLN A 70 4.34 -14.91 3.29
CA GLN A 70 4.61 -15.83 2.19
C GLN A 70 4.47 -17.28 2.63
N GLN A 71 5.02 -17.65 3.79
CA GLN A 71 4.85 -18.99 4.38
C GLN A 71 3.38 -19.33 4.59
N ALA A 72 2.60 -18.42 5.19
CA ALA A 72 1.17 -18.60 5.41
C ALA A 72 0.39 -18.77 4.11
N ARG A 73 0.71 -17.99 3.06
CA ARG A 73 0.12 -18.16 1.72
C ARG A 73 0.43 -19.53 1.12
N ASN A 74 1.67 -19.99 1.25
CA ASN A 74 2.09 -21.29 0.75
C ASN A 74 1.41 -22.44 1.50
N ALA A 75 1.10 -22.25 2.78
CA ALA A 75 0.33 -23.19 3.60
C ALA A 75 -1.19 -23.16 3.31
N GLY A 76 -1.66 -22.32 2.38
CA GLY A 76 -3.07 -22.16 2.04
C GLY A 76 -3.86 -21.25 2.99
N GLU A 77 -3.19 -20.55 3.90
CA GLU A 77 -3.84 -19.63 4.83
C GLU A 77 -4.16 -18.28 4.17
N LYS A 78 -5.20 -17.60 4.66
CA LYS A 78 -5.59 -16.28 4.17
C LYS A 78 -4.68 -15.21 4.75
N ALA A 79 -3.56 -14.96 4.07
CA ALA A 79 -2.56 -13.98 4.51
C ALA A 79 -2.45 -12.76 3.56
N TYR A 80 -2.58 -11.56 4.12
CA TYR A 80 -2.62 -10.31 3.37
C TYR A 80 -2.05 -9.13 4.16
N PHE A 81 -1.70 -8.06 3.44
CA PHE A 81 -1.29 -6.79 4.03
C PHE A 81 -2.43 -5.78 3.99
N HIS A 82 -2.41 -4.86 4.94
CA HIS A 82 -3.28 -3.70 4.98
C HIS A 82 -2.43 -2.50 5.41
N GLY A 83 -1.99 -1.67 4.45
CA GLY A 83 -0.93 -0.70 4.72
C GLY A 83 0.39 -1.40 5.06
N PRO A 84 1.13 -0.96 6.09
CA PRO A 84 2.34 -1.61 6.56
C PRO A 84 2.09 -2.86 7.41
N VAL A 85 0.82 -3.15 7.71
CA VAL A 85 0.42 -4.16 8.68
C VAL A 85 0.11 -5.50 8.01
N GLY A 86 0.61 -6.61 8.57
CA GLY A 86 0.33 -7.96 8.10
C GLY A 86 -0.83 -8.63 8.85
N PHE A 87 -1.59 -9.46 8.14
CA PHE A 87 -2.67 -10.27 8.70
C PHE A 87 -2.57 -11.72 8.21
N ILE A 88 -2.84 -12.68 9.12
CA ILE A 88 -2.99 -14.10 8.81
C ILE A 88 -4.32 -14.57 9.40
N ASN A 89 -5.22 -15.11 8.56
CA ASN A 89 -6.56 -15.56 8.95
C ASN A 89 -7.35 -14.49 9.73
N GLY A 90 -7.16 -13.21 9.37
CA GLY A 90 -7.79 -12.06 10.01
C GLY A 90 -7.14 -11.59 11.31
N ARG A 91 -6.09 -12.27 11.80
CA ARG A 91 -5.34 -11.87 12.99
C ARG A 91 -4.14 -11.02 12.61
N HIS A 92 -3.93 -9.94 13.36
CA HIS A 92 -2.78 -9.06 13.21
C HIS A 92 -1.48 -9.80 13.56
N ILE A 93 -0.46 -9.67 12.71
CA ILE A 93 0.87 -10.21 12.98
C ILE A 93 1.85 -9.07 13.23
N TYR A 94 2.60 -9.18 14.33
CA TYR A 94 3.66 -8.25 14.68
C TYR A 94 4.99 -8.76 14.13
N ALA A 95 5.83 -7.85 13.63
CA ALA A 95 7.25 -8.13 13.51
C ALA A 95 7.72 -8.32 14.96
N LYS A 96 8.23 -9.51 15.30
CA LYS A 96 8.62 -9.83 16.67
C LYS A 96 9.64 -8.80 17.19
N GLU A 97 9.57 -8.50 18.49
CA GLU A 97 10.64 -7.86 19.28
C GLU A 97 11.98 -8.60 19.12
#